data_AF-A0A3M7CJK9-F1
#
_entry.id   AF-A0A3M7CJK9-F1
#
_cell.length_a   1.000
_cell.length_b   1.000
_cell.length_c   1.000
_cell.angle_alpha   90.00
_cell.angle_beta   90.00
_cell.angle_gamma   90.00
#
_symmetry.space_group_name_H-M   'P 1'
#
loop_
_entity.id
_entity.type
_entity.pdbx_description
1 polymer ?
#
loop_
_entity_poly.entity_id
_entity_poly.type
_entity_poly.pdbx_seq_one_letter_code
_entity_poly.pdbx_strand_id
1 'polypeptide(L)'
;MKFQHILSAGLLVGGGADVAQASQEAAKDAIESVAERTKATVLEQIDNQAAKLRECGTEPSCTRDKLVFRREYGSLSEAERLEYVDAVKCLQQLPPRTPSTAAAGAKSRFDDFVVTHINQTLTIHFTGNFMPWHRWFVHEYEKALREECGYTGYQPYWDWPRYASAPQDSPIFDGSSTSLGGNGEYVVHDGPVISPPEGFGGGDIQLPAGVGGGYVTTGPFANMTVNLGPVGGLNGTEPGPDGGLGYNPRRLKRDVGPAMNTRYANYTTVMNLLAKPDFNQYRLLSEGVPYTVEIGPHGGIHYTISGDPGADLFTSPGDPTFWTHHSMMDRMWSYWQLLDPETRFTESSMNNGTYGHITWANQPESRKTYFNDTIDMGYAGDSISIGEVMSTTSGPFCYFYL
;
A
#
# COMPACT_ATOMS: atom_id res chain seq x y z
N MET A 1 -30.03 -10.04 1.77
CA MET A 1 -31.00 -9.42 2.69
C MET A 1 -30.74 -9.87 4.12
N LYS A 2 -29.75 -9.27 4.82
CA LYS A 2 -29.52 -9.40 6.28
C LYS A 2 -28.32 -8.52 6.76
N PHE A 3 -28.27 -7.26 6.36
CA PHE A 3 -27.25 -6.29 6.83
C PHE A 3 -27.83 -4.98 7.38
N GLN A 4 -29.15 -4.90 7.60
CA GLN A 4 -29.83 -3.63 7.92
C GLN A 4 -30.39 -3.52 9.36
N HIS A 5 -30.07 -4.45 10.26
CA HIS A 5 -30.67 -4.48 11.60
C HIS A 5 -29.66 -4.59 12.75
N ILE A 6 -28.61 -3.77 12.73
CA ILE A 6 -27.82 -3.47 13.93
C ILE A 6 -27.69 -1.95 14.02
N LEU A 7 -28.76 -1.26 14.43
CA LEU A 7 -28.74 0.13 14.92
C LEU A 7 -30.17 0.51 15.32
N SER A 8 -30.63 -0.01 16.46
CA SER A 8 -31.83 0.51 17.16
C SER A 8 -31.87 -0.05 18.58
N ALA A 9 -31.31 0.68 19.54
CA ALA A 9 -31.84 0.90 20.90
C ALA A 9 -30.73 1.45 21.82
N GLY A 10 -30.97 2.61 22.44
CA GLY A 10 -30.16 3.11 23.57
C GLY A 10 -29.77 4.58 23.51
N LEU A 11 -30.74 5.51 23.46
CA LEU A 11 -30.48 6.90 23.83
C LEU A 11 -30.46 7.01 25.36
N LEU A 12 -29.26 7.07 25.93
CA LEU A 12 -28.97 7.71 27.21
C LEU A 12 -27.80 8.66 26.97
N VAL A 13 -27.87 9.83 27.59
CA VAL A 13 -26.98 10.98 27.41
C VAL A 13 -25.53 10.61 27.75
N GLY A 14 -24.81 10.10 26.74
CA GLY A 14 -23.34 9.98 26.67
C GLY A 14 -22.86 10.88 25.54
N GLY A 15 -21.74 11.56 25.74
CA GLY A 15 -21.27 12.59 24.81
C GLY A 15 -20.98 12.02 23.43
N GLY A 16 -20.98 12.85 22.38
CA GLY A 16 -20.66 12.42 21.01
C GLY A 16 -19.33 11.65 20.87
N ALA A 17 -18.39 11.84 21.82
CA ALA A 17 -17.16 11.08 21.94
C ALA A 17 -17.39 9.60 22.32
N ASP A 18 -18.32 9.30 23.25
CA ASP A 18 -18.62 7.93 23.69
C ASP A 18 -19.24 7.12 22.54
N VAL A 19 -20.11 7.74 21.75
CA VAL A 19 -20.73 7.12 20.55
C VAL A 19 -19.68 6.87 19.45
N ALA A 20 -18.78 7.83 19.23
CA ALA A 20 -17.69 7.67 18.26
C ALA A 20 -16.74 6.53 18.65
N GLN A 21 -16.36 6.46 19.93
CA GLN A 21 -15.51 5.37 20.44
C GLN A 21 -16.20 4.00 20.28
N ALA A 22 -17.46 3.88 20.70
CA ALA A 22 -18.22 2.64 20.55
C ALA A 22 -18.33 2.19 19.08
N SER A 23 -18.42 3.14 18.14
CA SER A 23 -18.42 2.83 16.70
C SER A 23 -17.08 2.28 16.20
N GLN A 24 -15.94 2.78 16.73
CA GLN A 24 -14.61 2.27 16.39
C GLN A 24 -14.39 0.87 16.95
N GLU A 25 -14.82 0.61 18.20
CA GLU A 25 -14.74 -0.71 18.84
C GLU A 25 -15.57 -1.75 18.07
N ALA A 26 -16.82 -1.42 17.73
CA ALA A 26 -17.67 -2.32 16.93
C ALA A 26 -17.09 -2.59 15.52
N ALA A 27 -16.49 -1.57 14.89
CA ALA A 27 -15.84 -1.73 13.59
C ALA A 27 -14.57 -2.61 13.70
N LYS A 28 -13.79 -2.47 14.77
CA LYS A 28 -12.63 -3.32 15.05
C LYS A 28 -13.05 -4.79 15.18
N ASP A 29 -14.04 -5.09 16.01
CA ASP A 29 -14.54 -6.46 16.21
C ASP A 29 -15.07 -7.06 14.88
N ALA A 30 -15.71 -6.24 14.05
CA ALA A 30 -16.17 -6.66 12.73
C ALA A 30 -15.01 -7.01 11.79
N ILE A 31 -13.92 -6.23 11.80
CA ILE A 31 -12.71 -6.49 11.00
C ILE A 31 -12.03 -7.79 11.47
N GLU A 32 -11.94 -8.02 12.78
CA GLU A 32 -11.42 -9.28 13.33
C GLU A 32 -12.28 -10.49 12.88
N SER A 33 -13.61 -10.34 12.87
CA SER A 33 -14.52 -11.37 12.34
C SER A 33 -14.33 -11.61 10.83
N VAL A 34 -14.06 -10.55 10.05
CA VAL A 34 -13.72 -10.68 8.62
C VAL A 34 -12.41 -11.44 8.44
N ALA A 35 -11.38 -11.14 9.23
CA ALA A 35 -10.10 -11.83 9.17
C ALA A 35 -10.27 -13.34 9.42
N GLU A 36 -10.98 -13.73 10.48
CA GLU A 36 -11.23 -15.15 10.78
C GLU A 36 -12.06 -15.85 9.70
N ARG A 37 -13.09 -15.19 9.17
CA ARG A 37 -13.92 -15.75 8.09
C ARG A 37 -13.11 -15.96 6.81
N THR A 38 -12.36 -14.95 6.39
CA THR A 38 -11.57 -15.00 5.16
C THR A 38 -10.41 -15.99 5.28
N LYS A 39 -9.85 -16.15 6.48
CA LYS A 39 -8.89 -17.23 6.79
C LYS A 39 -9.51 -18.62 6.60
N ALA A 40 -10.72 -18.84 7.08
CA ALA A 40 -11.42 -20.11 6.86
C ALA A 40 -11.66 -20.34 5.35
N THR A 41 -12.14 -19.32 4.64
CA THR A 41 -12.37 -19.37 3.17
C THR A 41 -11.08 -19.71 2.42
N VAL A 42 -9.97 -19.05 2.71
CA VAL A 42 -8.72 -19.29 1.96
C VAL A 42 -8.17 -20.70 2.23
N LEU A 43 -8.27 -21.20 3.47
CA LEU A 43 -7.84 -22.55 3.82
C LEU A 43 -8.69 -23.64 3.15
N GLU A 44 -9.97 -23.36 2.90
CA GLU A 44 -10.85 -24.24 2.11
C GLU A 44 -10.49 -24.17 0.62
N GLN A 45 -10.26 -22.97 0.07
CA GLN A 45 -9.85 -22.79 -1.33
C GLN A 45 -8.54 -23.50 -1.67
N ILE A 46 -7.54 -23.39 -0.79
CA ILE A 46 -6.25 -24.08 -0.96
C ILE A 46 -6.46 -25.59 -1.01
N ASP A 47 -7.24 -26.17 -0.10
CA ASP A 47 -7.51 -27.61 -0.07
C ASP A 47 -8.21 -28.08 -1.35
N ASN A 48 -9.24 -27.35 -1.77
CA ASN A 48 -10.01 -27.66 -2.98
C ASN A 48 -9.15 -27.56 -4.24
N GLN A 49 -8.32 -26.51 -4.35
CA GLN A 49 -7.41 -26.33 -5.48
C GLN A 49 -6.32 -27.40 -5.50
N ALA A 50 -5.75 -27.75 -4.34
CA ALA A 50 -4.75 -28.80 -4.22
C ALA A 50 -5.32 -30.17 -4.60
N ALA A 51 -6.54 -30.50 -4.18
CA ALA A 51 -7.23 -31.73 -4.58
C ALA A 51 -7.44 -31.79 -6.10
N LYS A 52 -7.97 -30.71 -6.69
CA LYS A 52 -8.21 -30.63 -8.14
C LYS A 52 -6.93 -30.77 -8.96
N LEU A 53 -5.84 -30.13 -8.54
CA LEU A 53 -4.55 -30.24 -9.23
C LEU A 53 -3.99 -31.67 -9.17
N ARG A 54 -4.10 -32.34 -8.01
CA ARG A 54 -3.67 -33.74 -7.85
C ARG A 54 -4.49 -34.70 -8.69
N GLU A 55 -5.80 -34.47 -8.83
CA GLU A 55 -6.65 -35.24 -9.76
C GLU A 55 -6.20 -35.11 -11.21
N CYS A 56 -5.63 -33.96 -11.59
CA CYS A 56 -5.03 -33.73 -12.91
C CYS A 56 -3.57 -34.21 -13.02
N GLY A 57 -3.00 -34.82 -11.98
CA GLY A 57 -1.60 -35.27 -11.97
C GLY A 57 -0.57 -34.15 -11.80
N THR A 58 -1.00 -32.98 -11.32
CA THR A 58 -0.14 -31.81 -11.10
C THR A 58 0.06 -31.58 -9.61
N GLU A 59 1.31 -31.37 -9.18
CA GLU A 59 1.59 -31.01 -7.79
C GLU A 59 1.23 -29.55 -7.51
N PRO A 60 0.43 -29.27 -6.46
CA PRO A 60 0.08 -27.90 -6.10
C PRO A 60 1.28 -27.11 -5.58
N SER A 61 1.47 -25.91 -6.14
CA SER A 61 2.47 -24.95 -5.66
C SER A 61 2.14 -24.44 -4.26
N CYS A 62 0.85 -24.20 -3.98
CA CYS A 62 0.36 -23.78 -2.67
C CYS A 62 -0.46 -24.86 -1.97
N THR A 63 -0.12 -25.12 -0.72
CA THR A 63 -0.78 -26.09 0.19
C THR A 63 -0.78 -25.50 1.60
N ARG A 64 -1.61 -26.05 2.51
CA ARG A 64 -1.70 -25.52 3.90
C ARG A 64 -0.36 -25.50 4.64
N ASP A 65 0.49 -26.49 4.41
CA ASP A 65 1.83 -26.59 5.00
C ASP A 65 2.84 -25.59 4.38
N LYS A 66 2.57 -25.12 3.16
CA LYS A 66 3.38 -24.10 2.48
C LYS A 66 2.84 -22.68 2.64
N LEU A 67 1.63 -22.52 3.18
CA LEU A 67 1.00 -21.22 3.35
C LEU A 67 1.76 -20.40 4.40
N VAL A 68 2.23 -19.23 3.98
CA VAL A 68 2.95 -18.29 4.85
C VAL A 68 2.02 -17.17 5.30
N PHE A 69 2.31 -16.56 6.45
CA PHE A 69 1.49 -15.48 7.00
C PHE A 69 2.27 -14.17 7.04
N ARG A 70 1.77 -13.16 6.32
CA ARG A 70 2.20 -11.77 6.45
C ARG A 70 1.53 -11.17 7.69
N ARG A 71 2.31 -10.51 8.54
CA ARG A 71 1.90 -10.08 9.88
C ARG A 71 2.07 -8.57 10.07
N GLU A 72 1.30 -8.03 11.01
CA GLU A 72 1.40 -6.62 11.41
C GLU A 72 2.81 -6.33 11.95
N TYR A 73 3.44 -5.24 11.49
CA TYR A 73 4.82 -4.89 11.83
C TYR A 73 5.05 -4.82 13.35
N GLY A 74 4.14 -4.19 14.10
CA GLY A 74 4.18 -4.11 15.56
C GLY A 74 3.91 -5.42 16.30
N SER A 75 3.45 -6.47 15.61
CA SER A 75 3.26 -7.82 16.17
C SER A 75 4.49 -8.71 16.00
N LEU A 76 5.46 -8.28 15.18
CA LEU A 76 6.75 -8.93 15.04
C LEU A 76 7.61 -8.69 16.30
N SER A 77 8.41 -9.69 16.65
CA SER A 77 9.45 -9.55 17.67
C SER A 77 10.48 -8.49 17.25
N GLU A 78 11.23 -7.96 18.21
CA GLU A 78 12.33 -7.03 17.92
C GLU A 78 13.36 -7.62 16.95
N ALA A 79 13.66 -8.92 17.08
CA ALA A 79 14.58 -9.62 16.18
C ALA A 79 14.05 -9.68 14.75
N GLU A 80 12.78 -10.03 14.56
CA GLU A 80 12.14 -10.06 13.24
C GLU A 80 12.08 -8.66 12.60
N ARG A 81 11.79 -7.61 13.40
CA ARG A 81 11.81 -6.22 12.91
C ARG A 81 13.21 -5.77 12.51
N LEU A 82 14.23 -6.10 13.31
CA LEU A 82 15.62 -5.79 13.00
C LEU A 82 16.07 -6.49 11.71
N GLU A 83 15.70 -7.77 11.54
CA GLU A 83 16.02 -8.54 10.32
C GLU A 83 15.41 -7.90 9.07
N TYR A 84 14.15 -7.44 9.13
CA TYR A 84 13.52 -6.71 8.03
C TYR A 84 14.26 -5.39 7.76
N VAL A 85 14.56 -4.60 8.79
CA VAL A 85 15.32 -3.34 8.68
C VAL A 85 16.68 -3.56 7.99
N ASP A 86 17.42 -4.58 8.41
CA ASP A 86 18.74 -4.90 7.87
C ASP A 86 18.64 -5.32 6.39
N ALA A 87 17.61 -6.07 6.01
CA ALA A 87 17.36 -6.44 4.63
C ALA A 87 17.06 -5.23 3.74
N VAL A 88 16.22 -4.28 4.21
CA VAL A 88 15.96 -3.04 3.45
C VAL A 88 17.24 -2.23 3.26
N LYS A 89 18.05 -2.10 4.31
CA LYS A 89 19.34 -1.39 4.23
C LYS A 89 20.34 -2.09 3.32
N CYS A 90 20.33 -3.42 3.28
CA CYS A 90 21.10 -4.18 2.30
C CYS A 90 20.66 -3.83 0.86
N LEU A 91 19.35 -3.77 0.59
CA LEU A 91 18.84 -3.44 -0.74
C LEU A 91 19.22 -2.01 -1.19
N GLN A 92 19.35 -1.08 -0.23
CA GLN A 92 19.85 0.28 -0.45
C GLN A 92 21.37 0.34 -0.73
N GLN A 93 22.12 -0.74 -0.48
CA GLN A 93 23.56 -0.82 -0.71
C GLN A 93 23.93 -1.63 -1.96
N LEU A 94 23.08 -2.57 -2.38
CA LEU A 94 23.31 -3.36 -3.59
C LEU A 94 23.26 -2.46 -4.84
N PRO A 95 24.11 -2.71 -5.85
CA PRO A 95 24.16 -1.89 -7.06
C PRO A 95 22.85 -1.98 -7.86
N PRO A 96 22.41 -0.89 -8.52
CA PRO A 96 21.18 -0.89 -9.30
C PRO A 96 21.30 -1.78 -10.53
N ARG A 97 20.19 -2.38 -10.95
CA ARG A 97 20.03 -3.10 -12.23
C ARG A 97 19.64 -2.14 -13.35
N THR A 98 18.97 -1.04 -13.04
CA THR A 98 18.57 -0.05 -14.04
C THR A 98 19.81 0.59 -14.66
N PRO A 99 19.96 0.55 -16.00
CA PRO A 99 21.06 1.23 -16.67
C PRO A 99 21.04 2.74 -16.39
N SER A 100 22.22 3.34 -16.17
CA SER A 100 22.33 4.78 -15.91
C SER A 100 21.83 5.66 -17.05
N THR A 101 21.72 5.12 -18.27
CA THR A 101 21.11 5.79 -19.43
C THR A 101 19.59 5.83 -19.37
N ALA A 102 18.97 4.94 -18.60
CA ALA A 102 17.52 4.90 -18.39
C ALA A 102 17.12 5.73 -17.16
N ALA A 103 17.89 5.65 -16.07
CA ALA A 103 17.70 6.49 -14.89
C ALA A 103 19.05 6.75 -14.21
N ALA A 104 19.64 7.91 -14.47
CA ALA A 104 20.94 8.28 -13.91
C ALA A 104 20.91 8.44 -12.37
N GLY A 105 19.72 8.65 -11.80
CA GLY A 105 19.49 8.77 -10.37
C GLY A 105 19.45 7.45 -9.60
N ALA A 106 19.27 6.31 -10.26
CA ALA A 106 19.34 5.02 -9.59
C ALA A 106 20.78 4.76 -9.07
N LYS A 107 20.92 4.54 -7.77
CA LYS A 107 22.21 4.21 -7.11
C LYS A 107 22.17 2.91 -6.32
N SER A 108 21.00 2.30 -6.18
CA SER A 108 20.82 1.06 -5.44
C SER A 108 19.76 0.15 -6.05
N ARG A 109 19.73 -1.13 -5.63
CA ARG A 109 18.61 -2.04 -5.95
C ARG A 109 17.28 -1.51 -5.45
N PHE A 110 17.27 -0.84 -4.30
CA PHE A 110 16.08 -0.18 -3.77
C PHE A 110 15.57 0.91 -4.74
N ASP A 111 16.48 1.69 -5.35
CA ASP A 111 16.12 2.71 -6.32
C ASP A 111 15.51 2.13 -7.62
N ASP A 112 15.82 0.89 -8.00
CA ASP A 112 15.19 0.27 -9.19
C ASP A 112 13.67 0.14 -9.04
N PHE A 113 13.20 -0.13 -7.82
CA PHE A 113 11.77 -0.14 -7.50
C PHE A 113 11.18 1.27 -7.56
N VAL A 114 11.91 2.29 -7.10
CA VAL A 114 11.47 3.69 -7.21
C VAL A 114 11.37 4.12 -8.68
N VAL A 115 12.34 3.74 -9.52
CA VAL A 115 12.32 4.02 -10.98
C VAL A 115 11.10 3.41 -11.65
N THR A 116 10.80 2.12 -11.40
CA THR A 116 9.67 1.47 -12.07
C THR A 116 8.35 2.14 -11.71
N HIS A 117 8.20 2.56 -10.44
CA HIS A 117 7.01 3.27 -9.99
C HIS A 117 6.88 4.68 -10.59
N ILE A 118 7.98 5.45 -10.65
CA ILE A 118 8.00 6.76 -11.33
C ILE A 118 7.53 6.61 -12.78
N ASN A 119 8.10 5.67 -13.52
CA ASN A 119 7.81 5.47 -14.94
C ASN A 119 6.36 5.05 -15.23
N GLN A 120 5.72 4.35 -14.30
CA GLN A 120 4.42 3.73 -14.53
C GLN A 120 3.27 4.38 -13.76
N THR A 121 3.55 5.42 -12.94
CA THR A 121 2.58 6.04 -12.02
C THR A 121 1.22 6.33 -12.66
N LEU A 122 1.19 6.85 -13.89
CA LEU A 122 -0.05 7.23 -14.61
C LEU A 122 -0.83 6.06 -15.24
N THR A 123 -0.28 4.84 -15.22
CA THR A 123 -0.92 3.62 -15.71
C THR A 123 -1.22 2.62 -14.60
N ILE A 124 -0.75 2.88 -13.38
CA ILE A 124 -0.89 2.00 -12.21
C ILE A 124 -1.74 2.60 -11.09
N HIS A 125 -2.15 3.86 -11.18
CA HIS A 125 -3.07 4.50 -10.24
C HIS A 125 -4.33 4.97 -10.95
N PHE A 126 -5.47 4.82 -10.28
CA PHE A 126 -6.80 5.07 -10.81
C PHE A 126 -7.08 4.23 -12.07
N THR A 127 -6.53 3.01 -12.12
CA THR A 127 -6.58 2.06 -13.25
C THR A 127 -7.02 0.66 -12.82
N GLY A 128 -7.26 -0.21 -13.80
CA GLY A 128 -7.57 -1.62 -13.53
C GLY A 128 -6.34 -2.38 -13.03
N ASN A 129 -5.15 -1.82 -13.29
CA ASN A 129 -3.87 -2.36 -12.90
C ASN A 129 -3.57 -2.11 -11.41
N PHE A 130 -4.18 -1.12 -10.75
CA PHE A 130 -3.74 -0.66 -9.43
C PHE A 130 -3.52 -1.78 -8.41
N MET A 131 -4.58 -2.54 -8.11
CA MET A 131 -4.49 -3.64 -7.14
C MET A 131 -3.52 -4.76 -7.56
N PRO A 132 -3.65 -5.36 -8.75
CA PRO A 132 -2.75 -6.45 -9.14
C PRO A 132 -1.29 -6.01 -9.33
N TRP A 133 -1.04 -4.81 -9.86
CA TRP A 133 0.30 -4.25 -10.04
C TRP A 133 0.98 -4.04 -8.68
N HIS A 134 0.30 -3.42 -7.72
CA HIS A 134 0.89 -3.18 -6.39
C HIS A 134 1.08 -4.46 -5.58
N ARG A 135 0.19 -5.46 -5.72
CA ARG A 135 0.42 -6.79 -5.13
C ARG A 135 1.71 -7.41 -5.67
N TRP A 136 1.90 -7.39 -6.99
CA TRP A 136 3.11 -7.92 -7.62
C TRP A 136 4.35 -7.12 -7.23
N PHE A 137 4.25 -5.79 -7.20
CA PHE A 137 5.34 -4.89 -6.81
C PHE A 137 5.84 -5.16 -5.38
N VAL A 138 4.92 -5.34 -4.44
CA VAL A 138 5.24 -5.71 -3.05
C VAL A 138 5.85 -7.12 -2.99
N HIS A 139 5.38 -8.06 -3.81
CA HIS A 139 5.95 -9.40 -3.86
C HIS A 139 7.37 -9.42 -4.41
N GLU A 140 7.64 -8.73 -5.52
CA GLU A 140 9.00 -8.65 -6.09
C GLU A 140 9.96 -7.93 -5.14
N TYR A 141 9.48 -6.94 -4.38
CA TYR A 141 10.26 -6.33 -3.31
C TYR A 141 10.58 -7.33 -2.20
N GLU A 142 9.58 -8.07 -1.70
CA GLU A 142 9.78 -9.14 -0.71
C GLU A 142 10.78 -10.18 -1.22
N LYS A 143 10.64 -10.63 -2.47
CA LYS A 143 11.55 -11.57 -3.12
C LYS A 143 12.97 -11.02 -3.17
N ALA A 144 13.16 -9.76 -3.56
CA ALA A 144 14.48 -9.13 -3.56
C ALA A 144 15.10 -9.08 -2.15
N LEU A 145 14.32 -8.75 -1.11
CA LEU A 145 14.80 -8.81 0.28
C LEU A 145 15.25 -10.22 0.67
N ARG A 146 14.48 -11.24 0.29
CA ARG A 146 14.75 -12.64 0.67
C ARG A 146 15.93 -13.24 -0.11
N GLU A 147 15.93 -13.06 -1.42
CA GLU A 147 16.89 -13.71 -2.32
C GLU A 147 18.22 -12.94 -2.44
N GLU A 148 18.20 -11.61 -2.36
CA GLU A 148 19.40 -10.78 -2.53
C GLU A 148 20.00 -10.32 -1.20
N CYS A 149 19.18 -10.23 -0.14
CA CYS A 149 19.56 -9.70 1.17
C CYS A 149 19.38 -10.69 2.33
N GLY A 150 18.99 -11.93 2.05
CA GLY A 150 18.94 -13.00 3.06
C GLY A 150 17.82 -12.85 4.10
N TYR A 151 16.81 -12.02 3.84
CA TYR A 151 15.64 -11.91 4.71
C TYR A 151 14.91 -13.27 4.78
N THR A 152 14.64 -13.76 5.99
CA THR A 152 13.94 -15.05 6.17
C THR A 152 12.45 -14.87 6.46
N GLY A 153 12.04 -13.68 6.92
CA GLY A 153 10.65 -13.29 7.13
C GLY A 153 9.91 -12.92 5.84
N TYR A 154 8.64 -12.55 5.97
CA TYR A 154 7.77 -12.12 4.86
C TYR A 154 7.39 -10.65 5.02
N GLN A 155 6.84 -10.03 3.98
CA GLN A 155 6.54 -8.60 3.99
C GLN A 155 5.55 -8.25 5.12
N PRO A 156 5.95 -7.44 6.12
CA PRO A 156 5.03 -6.97 7.14
C PRO A 156 4.06 -5.91 6.59
N TYR A 157 2.95 -5.71 7.28
CA TYR A 157 1.97 -4.67 6.96
C TYR A 157 1.80 -3.67 8.11
N TRP A 158 1.35 -2.46 7.80
CA TRP A 158 1.01 -1.44 8.79
C TRP A 158 -0.50 -1.40 9.03
N ASP A 159 -0.97 -1.80 10.22
CA ASP A 159 -2.38 -1.74 10.57
C ASP A 159 -2.81 -0.30 10.91
N TRP A 160 -3.13 0.49 9.87
CA TRP A 160 -3.48 1.91 10.00
C TRP A 160 -4.51 2.23 11.09
N PRO A 161 -5.65 1.53 11.21
CA PRO A 161 -6.66 1.91 12.20
C PRO A 161 -6.19 1.68 13.64
N ARG A 162 -5.23 0.77 13.87
CA ARG A 162 -4.63 0.54 15.19
C ARG A 162 -3.89 1.76 15.73
N TYR A 163 -3.35 2.59 14.83
CA TYR A 163 -2.50 3.73 15.18
C TYR A 163 -3.11 5.07 14.76
N ALA A 164 -4.39 5.12 14.39
CA ALA A 164 -4.97 6.29 13.73
C ALA A 164 -4.88 7.60 14.51
N SER A 165 -4.97 7.55 15.84
CA SER A 165 -4.91 8.72 16.72
C SER A 165 -3.48 9.20 17.02
N ALA A 166 -2.47 8.36 16.77
CA ALA A 166 -1.07 8.65 17.02
C ALA A 166 -0.14 7.80 16.13
N PRO A 167 -0.20 7.96 14.79
CA PRO A 167 0.59 7.15 13.88
C PRO A 167 2.10 7.32 14.10
N GLN A 168 2.53 8.51 14.52
CA GLN A 168 3.91 8.81 14.85
C GLN A 168 4.47 7.99 16.03
N ASP A 169 3.59 7.43 16.88
CA ASP A 169 3.98 6.59 18.02
C ASP A 169 3.93 5.09 17.66
N SER A 170 3.59 4.75 16.41
CA SER A 170 3.55 3.35 15.98
C SER A 170 4.95 2.73 15.93
N PRO A 171 5.09 1.40 16.04
CA PRO A 171 6.38 0.71 15.96
C PRO A 171 7.17 0.96 14.66
N ILE A 172 6.51 1.45 13.61
CA ILE A 172 7.13 1.82 12.34
C ILE A 172 7.80 3.21 12.43
N PHE A 173 7.29 4.13 13.25
CA PHE A 173 7.72 5.53 13.36
C PHE A 173 8.31 5.93 14.73
N ASP A 174 8.41 5.00 15.68
CA ASP A 174 8.86 5.29 17.05
C ASP A 174 10.35 5.70 17.17
N GLY A 175 11.11 5.65 16.06
CA GLY A 175 12.52 6.05 16.00
C GLY A 175 13.48 5.11 16.71
N SER A 176 13.01 3.96 17.21
CA SER A 176 13.85 2.90 17.79
C SER A 176 14.75 2.26 16.73
N SER A 177 15.72 1.45 17.15
CA SER A 177 16.58 0.66 16.24
C SER A 177 15.82 -0.39 15.42
N THR A 178 14.57 -0.68 15.78
CA THR A 178 13.68 -1.64 15.10
C THR A 178 12.50 -0.95 14.41
N SER A 179 12.61 0.34 14.13
CA SER A 179 11.63 1.12 13.37
C SER A 179 12.04 1.26 11.91
N LEU A 180 11.15 1.82 11.07
CA LEU A 180 11.48 2.28 9.73
C LEU A 180 11.91 3.75 9.72
N GLY A 181 12.53 4.20 10.81
CA GLY A 181 12.92 5.59 11.07
C GLY A 181 11.91 6.30 11.96
N GLY A 182 12.28 7.48 12.44
CA GLY A 182 11.38 8.34 13.20
C GLY A 182 10.45 9.20 12.33
N ASN A 183 9.80 10.15 13.00
CA ASN A 183 9.23 11.33 12.35
C ASN A 183 10.34 12.31 11.91
N GLY A 184 9.99 13.28 11.08
CA GLY A 184 10.83 14.44 10.80
C GLY A 184 10.92 15.38 12.01
N GLU A 185 12.00 16.16 12.09
CA GLU A 185 12.08 17.29 13.02
C GLU A 185 10.84 18.17 12.89
N TYR A 186 10.26 18.59 14.00
CA TYR A 186 9.08 19.44 13.97
C TYR A 186 9.39 20.79 13.33
N VAL A 187 8.58 21.19 12.36
CA VAL A 187 8.57 22.53 11.78
C VAL A 187 7.16 23.07 11.76
N VAL A 188 7.00 24.39 11.84
CA VAL A 188 5.68 25.04 11.76
C VAL A 188 5.34 25.23 10.28
N HIS A 189 4.23 24.67 9.82
CA HIS A 189 3.71 24.82 8.46
C HIS A 189 2.22 24.48 8.37
N ASP A 190 1.57 24.82 7.25
CA ASP A 190 0.12 24.62 7.04
C ASP A 190 -0.25 23.21 6.53
N GLY A 191 0.76 22.38 6.24
CA GLY A 191 0.62 21.05 5.62
C GLY A 191 0.87 21.06 4.11
N PRO A 192 0.92 19.88 3.45
CA PRO A 192 1.14 19.80 2.02
C PRO A 192 -0.10 20.22 1.24
N VAL A 193 0.12 20.84 0.08
CA VAL A 193 -0.93 21.07 -0.92
C VAL A 193 -0.72 20.06 -2.03
N ILE A 194 -1.71 19.21 -2.25
CA ILE A 194 -1.67 18.21 -3.32
C ILE A 194 -2.29 18.81 -4.57
N SER A 195 -1.64 18.58 -5.71
CA SER A 195 -2.08 19.07 -7.02
C SER A 195 -2.27 17.88 -7.96
N PRO A 196 -3.27 17.93 -8.87
CA PRO A 196 -3.39 16.92 -9.92
C PRO A 196 -2.09 16.81 -10.74
N PRO A 197 -1.74 15.61 -11.25
CA PRO A 197 -0.62 15.47 -12.16
C PRO A 197 -0.80 16.33 -13.41
N GLU A 198 0.32 16.73 -14.04
CA GLU A 198 0.28 17.53 -15.26
C GLU A 198 -0.57 16.85 -16.36
N GLY A 199 -1.44 17.63 -16.99
CA GLY A 199 -2.36 17.12 -18.03
C GLY A 199 -3.69 16.59 -17.51
N PHE A 200 -3.90 16.51 -16.19
CA PHE A 200 -5.16 16.11 -15.58
C PHE A 200 -5.90 17.30 -14.97
N GLY A 201 -7.24 17.26 -14.97
CA GLY A 201 -8.08 18.30 -14.39
C GLY A 201 -8.05 18.32 -12.86
N GLY A 202 -8.80 19.23 -12.23
CA GLY A 202 -8.95 19.29 -10.77
C GLY A 202 -8.30 20.52 -10.13
N GLY A 203 -8.59 20.75 -8.85
CA GLY A 203 -8.03 21.84 -8.06
C GLY A 203 -7.09 21.34 -6.98
N ASP A 204 -6.26 22.25 -6.49
CA ASP A 204 -5.37 22.02 -5.35
C ASP A 204 -6.16 21.71 -4.07
N ILE A 205 -5.63 20.79 -3.27
CA ILE A 205 -6.22 20.41 -1.98
C ILE A 205 -5.19 20.64 -0.88
N GLN A 206 -5.48 21.58 0.02
CA GLN A 206 -4.71 21.77 1.25
C GLN A 206 -5.02 20.64 2.24
N LEU A 207 -3.98 19.93 2.65
CA LEU A 207 -4.06 18.93 3.71
C LEU A 207 -3.53 19.51 5.03
N PRO A 208 -4.05 19.07 6.19
CA PRO A 208 -3.53 19.48 7.48
C PRO A 208 -2.08 19.03 7.66
N ALA A 209 -1.27 19.85 8.34
CA ALA A 209 0.06 19.45 8.79
C ALA A 209 0.01 18.28 9.79
N GLY A 210 1.04 17.45 9.76
CA GLY A 210 1.34 16.47 10.79
C GLY A 210 2.06 17.11 11.97
N VAL A 211 2.85 16.29 12.68
CA VAL A 211 3.63 16.72 13.84
C VAL A 211 5.15 16.63 13.59
N GLY A 212 5.56 16.68 12.32
CA GLY A 212 6.96 16.67 11.87
C GLY A 212 7.24 17.78 10.86
N GLY A 213 7.68 17.40 9.66
CA GLY A 213 7.88 18.27 8.49
C GLY A 213 9.35 18.46 8.08
N GLY A 214 10.28 18.24 9.01
CA GLY A 214 11.72 18.29 8.79
C GLY A 214 12.33 16.95 8.41
N TYR A 215 13.66 16.86 8.59
CA TYR A 215 14.40 15.63 8.29
C TYR A 215 14.19 14.57 9.36
N VAL A 216 14.15 13.30 8.95
CA VAL A 216 14.19 12.19 9.90
C VAL A 216 15.57 12.16 10.57
N THR A 217 15.60 12.09 11.90
CA THR A 217 16.85 12.15 12.70
C THR A 217 17.06 10.94 13.61
N THR A 218 16.07 10.06 13.74
CA THR A 218 16.12 8.86 14.57
C THR A 218 15.81 7.59 13.79
N GLY A 219 16.17 6.45 14.37
CA GLY A 219 16.01 5.13 13.77
C GLY A 219 16.99 4.80 12.64
N PRO A 220 16.88 3.60 12.06
CA PRO A 220 17.87 3.03 11.13
C PRO A 220 18.04 3.80 9.82
N PHE A 221 17.04 4.60 9.44
CA PHE A 221 16.96 5.34 8.18
C PHE A 221 17.18 6.85 8.33
N ALA A 222 17.61 7.35 9.50
CA ALA A 222 17.88 8.77 9.74
C ALA A 222 18.92 9.38 8.77
N ASN A 223 19.88 8.57 8.32
CA ASN A 223 20.93 8.97 7.38
C ASN A 223 20.69 8.43 5.96
N MET A 224 19.47 7.96 5.66
CA MET A 224 19.11 7.50 4.32
C MET A 224 19.22 8.65 3.31
N THR A 225 19.75 8.34 2.13
CA THR A 225 19.75 9.24 0.98
C THR A 225 18.63 8.84 0.02
N VAL A 226 17.76 9.79 -0.30
CA VAL A 226 16.76 9.69 -1.36
C VAL A 226 17.42 10.19 -2.65
N ASN A 227 17.59 9.32 -3.65
CA ASN A 227 18.38 9.64 -4.85
C ASN A 227 17.55 10.15 -6.03
N LEU A 228 16.28 9.77 -6.10
CA LEU A 228 15.35 10.01 -7.20
C LEU A 228 14.26 11.02 -6.79
N GLY A 229 13.58 11.58 -7.77
CA GLY A 229 12.56 12.60 -7.56
C GLY A 229 13.11 13.92 -7.04
N PRO A 230 12.24 14.80 -6.51
CA PRO A 230 10.78 14.71 -6.60
C PRO A 230 10.31 14.71 -8.05
N VAL A 231 9.08 14.32 -8.33
CA VAL A 231 8.50 14.42 -9.68
C VAL A 231 7.41 15.47 -9.70
N GLY A 232 6.45 15.36 -8.78
CA GLY A 232 5.28 16.24 -8.76
C GLY A 232 4.10 15.65 -8.00
N GLY A 233 3.00 16.40 -8.01
CA GLY A 233 1.81 16.10 -7.20
C GLY A 233 1.76 16.88 -5.88
N LEU A 234 2.81 17.63 -5.55
CA LEU A 234 2.89 18.52 -4.41
C LEU A 234 3.23 19.94 -4.84
N ASN A 235 2.40 20.90 -4.47
CA ASN A 235 2.65 22.31 -4.72
C ASN A 235 3.92 22.77 -3.98
N GLY A 236 4.74 23.60 -4.64
CA GLY A 236 5.99 24.12 -4.09
C GLY A 236 7.15 23.12 -4.05
N THR A 237 6.99 21.93 -4.62
CA THR A 237 8.07 20.95 -4.76
C THR A 237 8.64 21.01 -6.18
N GLU A 238 9.86 21.54 -6.31
CA GLU A 238 10.56 21.57 -7.60
C GLU A 238 10.88 20.14 -8.08
N PRO A 239 10.54 19.79 -9.32
CA PRO A 239 10.90 18.49 -9.88
C PRO A 239 12.42 18.29 -9.90
N GLY A 240 12.85 17.08 -9.59
CA GLY A 240 14.21 16.62 -9.79
C GLY A 240 14.58 16.55 -11.28
N PRO A 241 15.87 16.44 -11.60
CA PRO A 241 16.34 16.35 -12.98
C PRO A 241 15.71 15.17 -13.74
N ASP A 242 15.61 15.30 -15.06
CA ASP A 242 15.10 14.26 -15.97
C ASP A 242 13.72 13.71 -15.56
N GLY A 243 12.81 14.59 -15.16
CA GLY A 243 11.47 14.19 -14.70
C GLY A 243 11.51 13.34 -13.43
N GLY A 244 12.50 13.58 -12.55
CA GLY A 244 12.74 12.83 -11.32
C GLY A 244 13.55 11.54 -11.48
N LEU A 245 13.99 11.18 -12.69
CA LEU A 245 14.86 10.02 -12.93
C LEU A 245 16.35 10.34 -12.84
N GLY A 246 16.72 11.63 -12.81
CA GLY A 246 18.09 12.10 -12.66
C GLY A 246 18.57 12.04 -11.21
N TYR A 247 19.89 12.12 -11.01
CA TYR A 247 20.49 12.02 -9.69
C TYR A 247 20.26 13.29 -8.86
N ASN A 248 19.49 13.17 -7.78
CA ASN A 248 19.12 14.26 -6.88
C ASN A 248 19.19 13.83 -5.40
N PRO A 249 20.40 13.57 -4.87
CA PRO A 249 20.59 13.03 -3.53
C PRO A 249 20.18 14.05 -2.46
N ARG A 250 19.27 13.64 -1.58
CA ARG A 250 18.80 14.43 -0.44
C ARG A 250 18.40 13.54 0.74
N ARG A 251 18.14 14.15 1.88
CA ARG A 251 17.75 13.43 3.10
C ARG A 251 16.25 13.16 3.13
N LEU A 252 15.86 12.04 3.73
CA LEU A 252 14.48 11.68 4.03
C LEU A 252 13.81 12.73 4.95
N LYS A 253 12.61 13.19 4.56
CA LYS A 253 11.73 14.01 5.40
C LYS A 253 10.41 13.30 5.64
N ARG A 254 9.81 13.51 6.81
CA ARG A 254 8.47 13.02 7.13
C ARG A 254 7.70 14.06 7.92
N ASP A 255 6.39 14.01 7.79
CA ASP A 255 5.46 14.82 8.58
C ASP A 255 4.35 13.94 9.13
N VAL A 256 4.75 12.94 9.92
CA VAL A 256 3.82 11.94 10.45
C VAL A 256 2.88 12.60 11.43
N GLY A 257 1.57 12.41 11.24
CA GLY A 257 0.57 12.96 12.16
C GLY A 257 -0.84 12.35 12.00
N PRO A 258 -1.70 12.50 13.01
CA PRO A 258 -2.94 11.74 13.11
C PRO A 258 -4.06 12.23 12.19
N ALA A 259 -4.01 13.48 11.71
CA ALA A 259 -5.13 14.11 11.02
C ALA A 259 -5.59 13.31 9.79
N MET A 260 -4.63 12.89 8.96
CA MET A 260 -4.90 12.13 7.74
C MET A 260 -5.34 10.69 8.06
N ASN A 261 -4.60 9.98 8.93
CA ASN A 261 -4.94 8.60 9.30
C ASN A 261 -6.32 8.51 9.98
N THR A 262 -6.64 9.44 10.88
CA THR A 262 -7.93 9.47 11.58
C THR A 262 -9.09 9.67 10.61
N ARG A 263 -8.92 10.49 9.58
CA ARG A 263 -9.97 10.75 8.57
C ARG A 263 -10.13 9.58 7.60
N TYR A 264 -9.03 9.07 7.06
CA TYR A 264 -9.07 8.21 5.87
C TYR A 264 -8.82 6.73 6.14
N ALA A 265 -8.34 6.35 7.34
CA ALA A 265 -7.88 4.98 7.59
C ALA A 265 -8.11 4.51 9.04
N ASN A 266 -9.17 5.00 9.70
CA ASN A 266 -9.63 4.47 10.99
C ASN A 266 -10.47 3.17 10.81
N TYR A 267 -10.91 2.55 11.91
CA TYR A 267 -11.63 1.27 11.84
C TYR A 267 -12.95 1.37 11.08
N THR A 268 -13.71 2.46 11.23
CA THR A 268 -14.97 2.62 10.51
C THR A 268 -14.77 2.81 9.00
N THR A 269 -13.70 3.50 8.59
CA THR A 269 -13.35 3.65 7.17
C THR A 269 -12.90 2.32 6.57
N VAL A 270 -12.05 1.55 7.27
CA VAL A 270 -11.64 0.21 6.83
C VAL A 270 -12.83 -0.74 6.73
N MET A 271 -13.74 -0.73 7.70
CA MET A 271 -14.95 -1.55 7.65
C MET A 271 -15.86 -1.16 6.47
N ASN A 272 -16.00 0.14 6.18
CA ASN A 272 -16.75 0.63 5.01
C ASN A 272 -16.09 0.19 3.69
N LEU A 273 -14.76 0.14 3.63
CA LEU A 273 -14.01 -0.39 2.48
C LEU A 273 -14.32 -1.88 2.26
N LEU A 274 -14.23 -2.71 3.30
CA LEU A 274 -14.54 -4.14 3.22
C LEU A 274 -16.01 -4.43 2.90
N ALA A 275 -16.92 -3.51 3.24
CA ALA A 275 -18.34 -3.61 2.96
C ALA A 275 -18.73 -3.23 1.52
N LYS A 276 -17.81 -2.72 0.69
CA LYS A 276 -18.16 -2.34 -0.69
C LYS A 276 -18.68 -3.54 -1.49
N PRO A 277 -19.79 -3.39 -2.23
CA PRO A 277 -20.45 -4.53 -2.87
C PRO A 277 -19.69 -5.01 -4.11
N ASP A 278 -19.01 -4.11 -4.81
CA ASP A 278 -18.36 -4.37 -6.09
C ASP A 278 -17.00 -3.68 -6.18
N PHE A 279 -16.19 -4.12 -7.14
CA PHE A 279 -14.81 -3.69 -7.34
C PHE A 279 -14.69 -2.19 -7.69
N ASN A 280 -15.68 -1.63 -8.40
CA ASN A 280 -15.68 -0.22 -8.76
C ASN A 280 -15.87 0.66 -7.51
N GLN A 281 -16.84 0.33 -6.66
CA GLN A 281 -17.03 1.06 -5.40
C GLN A 281 -15.88 0.84 -4.41
N TYR A 282 -15.28 -0.35 -4.41
CA TYR A 282 -14.09 -0.64 -3.61
C TYR A 282 -12.93 0.29 -4.00
N ARG A 283 -12.59 0.36 -5.29
CA ARG A 283 -11.52 1.24 -5.79
C ARG A 283 -11.77 2.73 -5.56
N LEU A 284 -12.99 3.20 -5.85
CA LEU A 284 -13.36 4.61 -5.64
C LEU A 284 -13.19 5.04 -4.18
N LEU A 285 -13.42 4.14 -3.22
CA LEU A 285 -13.13 4.43 -1.82
C LEU A 285 -11.64 4.24 -1.49
N SER A 286 -11.00 3.21 -2.05
CA SER A 286 -9.61 2.83 -1.77
C SER A 286 -8.59 3.89 -2.20
N GLU A 287 -8.61 4.28 -3.48
CA GLU A 287 -7.71 5.28 -4.08
C GLU A 287 -8.28 6.70 -3.98
N GLY A 288 -9.56 6.81 -3.62
CA GLY A 288 -10.31 8.06 -3.65
C GLY A 288 -10.96 8.35 -5.00
N VAL A 289 -11.68 9.46 -5.06
CA VAL A 289 -12.31 10.00 -6.28
C VAL A 289 -11.42 11.13 -6.79
N PRO A 290 -10.94 11.08 -8.05
CA PRO A 290 -9.93 12.00 -8.52
C PRO A 290 -10.56 13.40 -8.52
N TYR A 291 -9.74 14.40 -8.21
CA TYR A 291 -10.16 15.80 -8.22
C TYR A 291 -11.15 16.19 -7.11
N THR A 292 -11.23 15.37 -6.05
CA THR A 292 -12.01 15.65 -4.84
C THR A 292 -11.14 15.52 -3.59
N VAL A 293 -11.63 16.02 -2.45
CA VAL A 293 -10.98 15.87 -1.14
C VAL A 293 -11.06 14.43 -0.58
N GLU A 294 -11.74 13.52 -1.27
CA GLU A 294 -11.89 12.13 -0.87
C GLU A 294 -10.81 11.29 -1.53
N ILE A 295 -9.66 11.18 -0.85
CA ILE A 295 -8.44 10.54 -1.35
C ILE A 295 -8.23 9.08 -0.88
N GLY A 296 -9.21 8.54 -0.16
CA GLY A 296 -9.21 7.16 0.32
C GLY A 296 -8.09 6.81 1.32
N PRO A 297 -8.08 5.57 1.86
CA PRO A 297 -6.99 5.10 2.72
C PRO A 297 -5.64 5.02 2.00
N HIS A 298 -5.60 4.79 0.68
CA HIS A 298 -4.35 4.79 -0.08
C HIS A 298 -3.68 6.17 -0.03
N GLY A 299 -4.33 7.20 -0.57
CA GLY A 299 -3.80 8.56 -0.52
C GLY A 299 -3.65 9.06 0.92
N GLY A 300 -4.67 8.82 1.76
CA GLY A 300 -4.68 9.24 3.16
C GLY A 300 -3.49 8.76 3.97
N ILE A 301 -2.96 7.55 3.70
CA ILE A 301 -1.79 7.03 4.41
C ILE A 301 -0.48 7.53 3.80
N HIS A 302 -0.36 7.67 2.48
CA HIS A 302 0.79 8.38 1.89
C HIS A 302 0.95 9.78 2.49
N TYR A 303 -0.14 10.53 2.62
CA TYR A 303 -0.13 11.86 3.28
C TYR A 303 -0.18 11.82 4.81
N THR A 304 -0.35 10.64 5.43
CA THR A 304 -0.06 10.45 6.85
C THR A 304 1.45 10.38 7.06
N ILE A 305 2.20 9.75 6.16
CA ILE A 305 3.67 9.71 6.21
C ILE A 305 4.25 11.07 5.82
N SER A 306 3.72 11.59 4.71
CA SER A 306 4.01 12.89 4.13
C SER A 306 5.51 13.13 3.91
N GLY A 307 5.93 14.39 3.81
CA GLY A 307 7.32 14.76 3.60
C GLY A 307 7.85 14.31 2.23
N ASP A 308 9.13 13.94 2.19
CA ASP A 308 9.87 13.68 0.96
C ASP A 308 10.64 12.36 1.11
N PRO A 309 10.26 11.30 0.37
CA PRO A 309 9.32 11.30 -0.76
C PRO A 309 7.89 10.85 -0.41
N GLY A 310 7.53 10.68 0.87
CA GLY A 310 6.27 10.04 1.27
C GLY A 310 4.99 10.71 0.75
N ALA A 311 5.00 12.03 0.55
CA ALA A 311 3.87 12.76 -0.05
C ALA A 311 3.91 12.85 -1.59
N ASP A 312 5.01 12.45 -2.25
CA ASP A 312 5.14 12.53 -3.70
C ASP A 312 4.58 11.26 -4.35
N LEU A 313 3.52 11.42 -5.14
CA LEU A 313 2.79 10.33 -5.77
C LEU A 313 3.69 9.37 -6.56
N PHE A 314 4.72 9.89 -7.21
CA PHE A 314 5.58 9.11 -8.11
C PHE A 314 6.74 8.45 -7.37
N THR A 315 7.28 9.14 -6.37
CA THR A 315 8.51 8.73 -5.67
C THR A 315 8.26 8.16 -4.28
N SER A 316 7.00 8.03 -3.85
CA SER A 316 6.60 7.45 -2.55
C SER A 316 7.27 6.11 -2.17
N PRO A 317 7.60 5.17 -3.10
CA PRO A 317 8.36 3.97 -2.72
C PRO A 317 9.77 4.25 -2.18
N GLY A 318 10.27 5.47 -2.38
CA GLY A 318 11.52 5.95 -1.81
C GLY A 318 11.49 6.07 -0.29
N ASP A 319 10.31 6.11 0.33
CA ASP A 319 10.15 5.96 1.79
C ASP A 319 10.03 4.46 2.14
N PRO A 320 10.88 3.91 3.03
CA PRO A 320 10.81 2.50 3.44
C PRO A 320 9.46 2.03 4.00
N THR A 321 8.59 2.95 4.43
CA THR A 321 7.26 2.62 4.96
C THR A 321 6.22 2.32 3.88
N PHE A 322 6.46 2.72 2.63
CA PHE A 322 5.60 2.42 1.47
C PHE A 322 5.21 0.95 1.42
N TRP A 323 6.19 0.07 1.63
CA TRP A 323 6.02 -1.39 1.52
C TRP A 323 5.08 -1.96 2.57
N THR A 324 5.11 -1.42 3.79
CA THR A 324 4.18 -1.81 4.86
C THR A 324 2.77 -1.26 4.64
N HIS A 325 2.66 -0.06 4.07
CA HIS A 325 1.38 0.52 3.68
C HIS A 325 0.73 -0.31 2.55
N HIS A 326 1.46 -0.58 1.46
CA HIS A 326 0.91 -1.35 0.35
C HIS A 326 0.68 -2.83 0.66
N SER A 327 1.42 -3.40 1.62
CA SER A 327 1.08 -4.72 2.17
C SER A 327 -0.26 -4.71 2.92
N MET A 328 -0.62 -3.60 3.58
CA MET A 328 -1.96 -3.43 4.18
C MET A 328 -3.04 -3.15 3.13
N MET A 329 -2.73 -2.44 2.04
CA MET A 329 -3.64 -2.31 0.89
C MET A 329 -3.97 -3.70 0.31
N ASP A 330 -2.95 -4.54 0.12
CA ASP A 330 -3.12 -5.90 -0.36
C ASP A 330 -3.90 -6.79 0.63
N ARG A 331 -3.67 -6.62 1.94
CA ARG A 331 -4.47 -7.29 2.98
C ARG A 331 -5.95 -6.96 2.85
N MET A 332 -6.30 -5.68 2.74
CA MET A 332 -7.69 -5.23 2.61
C MET A 332 -8.32 -5.76 1.32
N TRP A 333 -7.57 -5.78 0.22
CA TRP A 333 -8.08 -6.31 -1.04
C TRP A 333 -8.29 -7.82 -0.97
N SER A 334 -7.34 -8.56 -0.39
CA SER A 334 -7.44 -10.01 -0.17
C SER A 334 -8.66 -10.38 0.67
N TYR A 335 -8.87 -9.69 1.80
CA TYR A 335 -10.06 -9.90 2.63
C TYR A 335 -11.34 -9.60 1.87
N TRP A 336 -11.38 -8.48 1.15
CA TRP A 336 -12.53 -8.13 0.33
C TRP A 336 -12.82 -9.19 -0.73
N GLN A 337 -11.83 -9.67 -1.47
CA GLN A 337 -12.02 -10.73 -2.46
C GLN A 337 -12.56 -12.02 -1.83
N LEU A 338 -12.03 -12.42 -0.67
CA LEU A 338 -12.41 -13.65 0.03
C LEU A 338 -13.80 -13.60 0.69
N LEU A 339 -14.40 -12.41 0.85
CA LEU A 339 -15.78 -12.28 1.34
C LEU A 339 -16.84 -12.67 0.30
N ASP A 340 -16.51 -12.62 -0.99
CA ASP A 340 -17.37 -13.12 -2.07
C ASP A 340 -16.51 -13.60 -3.26
N PRO A 341 -15.88 -14.78 -3.15
CA PRO A 341 -14.91 -15.23 -4.14
C PRO A 341 -15.49 -15.47 -5.53
N GLU A 342 -16.78 -15.80 -5.63
CA GLU A 342 -17.43 -16.11 -6.91
C GLU A 342 -17.48 -14.89 -7.83
N THR A 343 -17.62 -13.69 -7.27
CA THR A 343 -17.75 -12.46 -8.05
C THR A 343 -16.47 -11.62 -8.06
N ARG A 344 -15.68 -11.65 -6.97
CA ARG A 344 -14.59 -10.70 -6.72
C ARG A 344 -13.21 -11.12 -7.26
N PHE A 345 -13.08 -12.35 -7.77
CA PHE A 345 -11.89 -12.81 -8.50
C PHE A 345 -12.06 -12.76 -10.02
N THR A 346 -13.15 -12.15 -10.53
CA THR A 346 -13.48 -12.19 -11.96
C THR A 346 -12.94 -10.98 -12.73
N GLU A 347 -12.54 -11.18 -13.98
CA GLU A 347 -12.06 -10.11 -14.86
C GLU A 347 -13.13 -9.03 -15.08
N SER A 348 -14.40 -9.46 -15.24
CA SER A 348 -15.53 -8.56 -15.43
C SER A 348 -15.78 -7.63 -14.24
N SER A 349 -15.46 -8.07 -13.01
CA SER A 349 -15.52 -7.20 -11.83
C SER A 349 -14.42 -6.13 -11.88
N MET A 350 -13.19 -6.52 -12.20
CA MET A 350 -12.01 -5.64 -12.24
C MET A 350 -12.12 -4.59 -13.36
N ASN A 351 -12.59 -4.97 -14.54
CA ASN A 351 -12.64 -4.08 -15.71
C ASN A 351 -13.92 -3.23 -15.82
N ASN A 352 -14.66 -3.12 -14.71
CA ASN A 352 -15.86 -2.29 -14.62
C ASN A 352 -15.57 -0.85 -14.16
N GLY A 353 -16.39 0.10 -14.61
CA GLY A 353 -16.31 1.51 -14.21
C GLY A 353 -15.10 2.27 -14.76
N THR A 354 -14.95 3.53 -14.32
CA THR A 354 -13.92 4.44 -14.84
C THR A 354 -12.51 3.89 -14.62
N TYR A 355 -12.23 3.33 -13.44
CA TYR A 355 -10.91 2.76 -13.15
C TYR A 355 -10.75 1.37 -13.75
N GLY A 356 -11.69 0.85 -14.54
CA GLY A 356 -11.52 -0.43 -15.24
C GLY A 356 -10.54 -0.39 -16.42
N HIS A 357 -9.97 0.77 -16.71
CA HIS A 357 -9.15 1.06 -17.90
C HIS A 357 -7.66 1.13 -17.59
N ILE A 358 -6.82 1.14 -18.63
CA ILE A 358 -5.36 1.10 -18.50
C ILE A 358 -4.72 2.48 -18.31
N THR A 359 -5.50 3.57 -18.36
CA THR A 359 -5.06 4.95 -18.15
C THR A 359 -5.72 5.54 -16.92
N TRP A 360 -4.99 6.41 -16.20
CA TRP A 360 -5.44 7.14 -15.03
C TRP A 360 -6.86 7.70 -15.19
N ALA A 361 -7.80 7.21 -14.38
CA ALA A 361 -9.20 7.62 -14.42
C ALA A 361 -9.81 7.64 -15.84
N ASN A 362 -9.34 6.76 -16.73
CA ASN A 362 -9.67 6.72 -18.15
C ASN A 362 -9.40 8.05 -18.90
N GLN A 363 -8.30 8.73 -18.56
CA GLN A 363 -7.85 9.98 -19.17
C GLN A 363 -6.38 9.85 -19.66
N PRO A 364 -6.14 9.91 -20.98
CA PRO A 364 -7.12 9.86 -22.06
C PRO A 364 -7.92 8.56 -22.06
N GLU A 365 -9.06 8.51 -22.76
CA GLU A 365 -9.85 7.29 -22.90
C GLU A 365 -8.97 6.16 -23.47
N SER A 366 -9.07 4.98 -22.87
CA SER A 366 -8.29 3.82 -23.27
C SER A 366 -9.14 2.55 -23.26
N ARG A 367 -8.54 1.42 -23.65
CA ARG A 367 -9.20 0.12 -23.52
C ARG A 367 -9.30 -0.31 -22.06
N LYS A 368 -10.19 -1.26 -21.81
CA LYS A 368 -10.29 -1.96 -20.53
C LYS A 368 -9.02 -2.77 -20.23
N THR A 369 -8.83 -3.02 -18.94
CA THR A 369 -7.80 -3.93 -18.40
C THR A 369 -8.30 -5.37 -18.48
N TYR A 370 -7.42 -6.31 -18.82
CA TYR A 370 -7.72 -7.74 -18.97
C TYR A 370 -6.70 -8.60 -18.22
N PHE A 371 -7.05 -9.83 -17.86
CA PHE A 371 -6.18 -10.74 -17.13
C PHE A 371 -4.92 -11.14 -17.91
N ASN A 372 -4.95 -11.08 -19.24
CA ASN A 372 -3.79 -11.33 -20.08
C ASN A 372 -2.87 -10.11 -20.25
N ASP A 373 -3.24 -8.94 -19.71
CA ASP A 373 -2.35 -7.79 -19.70
C ASP A 373 -1.11 -8.09 -18.84
N THR A 374 0.04 -7.64 -19.32
CA THR A 374 1.33 -7.84 -18.63
C THR A 374 1.56 -6.73 -17.62
N ILE A 375 1.87 -7.13 -16.40
CA ILE A 375 2.48 -6.31 -15.36
C ILE A 375 3.98 -6.38 -15.60
N ASP A 376 4.59 -5.27 -16.01
CA ASP A 376 6.03 -5.19 -16.23
C ASP A 376 6.71 -4.48 -15.05
N MET A 377 7.75 -5.07 -14.48
CA MET A 377 8.51 -4.48 -13.38
C MET A 377 9.80 -3.78 -13.87
N GLY A 378 10.02 -3.70 -15.17
CA GLY A 378 11.23 -3.10 -15.76
C GLY A 378 12.49 -3.80 -15.25
N TYR A 379 13.34 -3.07 -14.54
CA TYR A 379 14.58 -3.60 -13.94
C TYR A 379 14.42 -3.95 -12.45
N ALA A 380 13.25 -3.72 -11.86
CA ALA A 380 13.00 -3.98 -10.45
C ALA A 380 12.80 -5.49 -10.17
N GLY A 381 12.09 -6.19 -11.06
CA GLY A 381 11.70 -7.59 -10.90
C GLY A 381 11.20 -8.23 -12.19
N ASP A 382 10.59 -9.40 -12.08
CA ASP A 382 10.05 -10.17 -13.22
C ASP A 382 8.71 -9.61 -13.72
N SER A 383 8.37 -9.84 -14.99
CA SER A 383 7.06 -9.52 -15.56
C SER A 383 6.07 -10.68 -15.35
N ILE A 384 4.79 -10.39 -15.17
CA ILE A 384 3.73 -11.40 -14.95
C ILE A 384 2.40 -10.98 -15.56
N SER A 385 1.46 -11.89 -15.81
CA SER A 385 0.11 -11.49 -16.22
C SER A 385 -0.76 -11.07 -15.02
N ILE A 386 -1.71 -10.16 -15.24
CA ILE A 386 -2.67 -9.74 -14.20
C ILE A 386 -3.42 -10.94 -13.62
N GLY A 387 -3.85 -11.88 -14.45
CA GLY A 387 -4.61 -13.06 -14.04
C GLY A 387 -3.87 -13.93 -13.03
N GLU A 388 -2.54 -14.00 -13.11
CA GLU A 388 -1.71 -14.83 -12.23
C GLU A 388 -1.52 -14.25 -10.83
N VAL A 389 -1.81 -12.95 -10.65
CA VAL A 389 -1.65 -12.26 -9.35
C VAL A 389 -2.98 -11.98 -8.65
N MET A 390 -4.12 -12.40 -9.24
CA MET A 390 -5.43 -12.10 -8.68
C MET A 390 -5.71 -12.79 -7.34
N SER A 391 -5.04 -13.90 -7.02
CA SER A 391 -5.19 -14.63 -5.75
C SER A 391 -3.85 -14.87 -5.08
N THR A 392 -3.78 -14.60 -3.77
CA THR A 392 -2.58 -14.76 -2.92
C THR A 392 -2.17 -16.22 -2.69
N THR A 393 -2.92 -17.18 -3.23
CA THR A 393 -2.69 -18.62 -3.08
C THR A 393 -2.63 -19.37 -4.41
N SER A 394 -2.45 -18.63 -5.51
CA SER A 394 -2.28 -19.17 -6.85
C SER A 394 -1.09 -18.52 -7.56
N GLY A 395 -0.70 -19.08 -8.72
CA GLY A 395 0.45 -18.57 -9.48
C GLY A 395 1.73 -18.64 -8.63
N PRO A 396 2.50 -17.54 -8.51
CA PRO A 396 3.71 -17.49 -7.71
C PRO A 396 3.44 -17.36 -6.21
N PHE A 397 2.18 -17.16 -5.79
CA PHE A 397 1.86 -16.84 -4.39
C PHE A 397 1.41 -18.04 -3.58
N CYS A 398 1.78 -18.03 -2.29
CA CYS A 398 1.20 -18.90 -1.28
C CYS A 398 1.24 -18.23 0.10
N TYR A 399 0.53 -17.10 0.24
CA TYR A 399 0.48 -16.34 1.48
C TYR A 399 -0.94 -15.91 1.87
N PHE A 400 -1.11 -15.61 3.16
CA PHE A 400 -2.30 -14.97 3.73
C PHE A 400 -1.90 -13.93 4.79
N TYR A 401 -2.85 -13.17 5.30
CA TYR A 401 -2.62 -12.14 6.31
C TYR A 401 -3.22 -12.53 7.67
N LEU A 402 -2.50 -12.26 8.77
CA LEU A 402 -3.03 -12.39 10.13
C LEU A 402 -3.23 -11.01 10.73
#